data_AF-A0A1Q3VL65-F1
#
_entry.id   AF-A0A1Q3VL65-F1
#
_cell.length_a   1.000
_cell.length_b   1.000
_cell.length_c   1.000
_cell.angle_alpha   90.00
_cell.angle_beta   90.00
_cell.angle_gamma   90.00
#
_symmetry.space_group_name_H-M   'P 1'
#
loop_
_entity.id
_entity.type
_entity.pdbx_description
1 polymer ?
#
loop_
_entity_poly.entity_id
_entity_poly.type
_entity_poly.pdbx_seq_one_letter_code
_entity_poly.pdbx_strand_id
1 'polypeptide(L)'
;MTSTTQPNESVNNVAGDALLQQQLTQHLENIAAGRAAFSTAKERHGVLCEQIASQEKAAQASEAEAQEARRKLRDALRECVGRPTKKLFELKADARAAYSLAEEYRSLSQDIAIERDRVEIAMHEAARDVREGRLFATRILADHLLEVGFSKLPIELLAGLKLQHDIQSSPIGKVHTFASNKDYVLANATHRLSAWFDASNDNFSHLLPAELTVPLDASGYGALTHLGLQKLKDRLEANERELMNHEPALAQG
;
A
#
# COMPACT_ATOMS: atom_id res chain seq x y z
N MET A 1 66.11 0.26 4.52
CA MET A 1 65.25 1.27 3.87
C MET A 1 64.41 0.57 2.83
N THR A 2 63.20 0.16 3.19
CA THR A 2 62.18 -0.29 2.24
C THR A 2 60.86 0.25 2.75
N SER A 3 60.51 1.45 2.29
CA SER A 3 59.18 2.02 2.44
C SER A 3 58.21 1.18 1.64
N THR A 4 57.40 0.38 2.33
CA THR A 4 56.23 -0.28 1.72
C THR A 4 55.09 0.72 1.78
N THR A 5 54.87 1.42 0.67
CA THR A 5 53.70 2.26 0.44
C THR A 5 52.46 1.36 0.42
N GLN A 6 51.59 1.46 1.43
CA GLN A 6 50.24 0.89 1.37
C GLN A 6 49.43 1.63 0.29
N PRO A 7 48.79 0.93 -0.66
CA PRO A 7 48.00 1.57 -1.69
C PRO A 7 46.55 1.78 -1.20
N ASN A 8 46.12 3.04 -1.16
CA ASN A 8 44.83 3.58 -1.63
C ASN A 8 43.47 2.87 -1.40
N GLU A 9 43.34 1.81 -0.59
CA GLU A 9 42.05 1.12 -0.38
C GLU A 9 41.08 1.90 0.54
N SER A 10 41.61 2.74 1.43
CA SER A 10 40.78 3.48 2.39
C SER A 10 39.99 4.63 1.78
N VAL A 11 40.41 5.21 0.65
CA VAL A 11 39.73 6.37 0.04
C VAL A 11 38.54 5.94 -0.83
N ASN A 12 38.61 4.78 -1.47
CA ASN A 12 37.51 4.27 -2.31
C ASN A 12 36.32 3.73 -1.50
N ASN A 13 36.57 3.13 -0.32
CA ASN A 13 35.49 2.66 0.56
C ASN A 13 34.72 3.82 1.20
N VAL A 14 35.39 4.91 1.60
CA VAL A 14 34.73 6.06 2.24
C VAL A 14 33.78 6.77 1.27
N ALA A 15 34.12 6.85 -0.02
CA ALA A 15 33.24 7.43 -1.05
C ALA A 15 32.03 6.53 -1.37
N GLY A 16 32.22 5.19 -1.38
CA GLY A 16 31.14 4.22 -1.56
C GLY A 16 30.16 4.20 -0.38
N ASP A 17 30.68 4.25 0.84
CA ASP A 17 29.89 4.28 2.07
C ASP A 17 29.05 5.56 2.17
N ALA A 18 29.62 6.70 1.77
CA ALA A 18 28.89 7.98 1.75
C ALA A 18 27.75 7.99 0.73
N LEU A 19 27.97 7.41 -0.47
CA LEU A 19 26.93 7.30 -1.49
C LEU A 19 25.81 6.34 -1.05
N LEU A 20 26.16 5.22 -0.43
CA LEU A 20 25.21 4.28 0.16
C LEU A 20 24.35 4.95 1.23
N GLN A 21 24.99 5.64 2.18
CA GLN A 21 24.28 6.37 3.24
C GLN A 21 23.31 7.39 2.65
N GLN A 22 23.73 8.15 1.63
CA GLN A 22 22.86 9.10 0.95
C GLN A 22 21.65 8.41 0.30
N GLN A 23 21.86 7.32 -0.44
CA GLN A 23 20.78 6.56 -1.07
C GLN A 23 19.82 5.99 -0.02
N LEU A 24 20.35 5.37 1.03
CA LEU A 24 19.55 4.79 2.09
C LEU A 24 18.72 5.86 2.81
N THR A 25 19.31 7.00 3.17
CA THR A 25 18.60 8.13 3.77
C THR A 25 17.47 8.61 2.87
N GLN A 26 17.72 8.79 1.57
CA GLN A 26 16.68 9.20 0.63
C GLN A 26 15.51 8.20 0.58
N HIS A 27 15.79 6.90 0.57
CA HIS A 27 14.73 5.89 0.58
C HIS A 27 13.97 5.84 1.90
N LEU A 28 14.65 6.04 3.03
CA LEU A 28 14.02 6.12 4.35
C LEU A 28 13.10 7.34 4.47
N GLU A 29 13.52 8.49 3.95
CA GLU A 29 12.68 9.70 3.87
C GLU A 29 11.45 9.47 3.00
N ASN A 30 11.61 8.83 1.84
CA ASN A 30 10.49 8.49 0.95
C ASN A 30 9.51 7.51 1.63
N ILE A 31 10.02 6.53 2.38
CA ILE A 31 9.21 5.60 3.18
C ILE A 31 8.43 6.36 4.26
N ALA A 32 9.07 7.30 4.96
CA ALA A 32 8.42 8.10 5.99
C ALA A 32 7.32 9.00 5.40
N ALA A 33 7.60 9.67 4.28
CA ALA A 33 6.63 10.48 3.56
C ALA A 33 5.44 9.64 3.06
N GLY A 34 5.71 8.46 2.48
CA GLY A 34 4.66 7.53 2.05
C GLY A 34 3.79 7.02 3.20
N ARG A 35 4.37 6.78 4.38
CA ARG A 35 3.60 6.43 5.59
C ARG A 35 2.68 7.55 6.04
N ALA A 36 3.17 8.78 6.06
CA ALA A 36 2.36 9.95 6.40
C ALA A 36 1.21 10.16 5.40
N ALA A 37 1.50 10.02 4.10
CA ALA A 37 0.47 10.09 3.05
C ALA A 37 -0.60 8.99 3.23
N PHE A 38 -0.17 7.76 3.54
CA PHE A 38 -1.07 6.65 3.82
C PHE A 38 -1.96 6.92 5.03
N SER A 39 -1.41 7.39 6.16
CA SER A 39 -2.20 7.67 7.36
C SER A 39 -3.25 8.76 7.10
N THR A 40 -2.84 9.84 6.42
CA THR A 40 -3.76 10.93 6.07
C THR A 40 -4.87 10.46 5.12
N ALA A 41 -4.54 9.66 4.11
CA ALA A 41 -5.53 9.10 3.20
C ALA A 41 -6.50 8.14 3.92
N LYS A 42 -6.00 7.30 4.83
CA LYS A 42 -6.81 6.38 5.64
C LYS A 42 -7.78 7.12 6.55
N GLU A 43 -7.33 8.17 7.22
CA GLU A 43 -8.19 9.03 8.05
C GLU A 43 -9.28 9.69 7.20
N ARG A 44 -8.90 10.29 6.07
CA ARG A 44 -9.84 10.94 5.16
C ARG A 44 -10.86 9.96 4.58
N HIS A 45 -10.44 8.75 4.21
CA HIS A 45 -11.33 7.68 3.76
C HIS A 45 -12.36 7.33 4.84
N GLY A 46 -11.93 7.20 6.10
CA GLY A 46 -12.82 6.96 7.24
C GLY A 46 -13.89 8.04 7.40
N VAL A 47 -13.48 9.31 7.35
CA VAL A 47 -14.41 10.45 7.41
C VAL A 47 -15.43 10.42 6.27
N LEU A 48 -15.00 10.11 5.03
CA LEU A 48 -15.91 10.03 3.89
C LEU A 48 -16.91 8.88 4.03
N CYS A 49 -16.50 7.73 4.56
CA CYS A 49 -17.41 6.63 4.87
C CYS A 49 -18.48 7.02 5.90
N GLU A 50 -18.11 7.74 6.95
CA GLU A 50 -19.05 8.25 7.95
C GLU A 50 -20.03 9.27 7.35
N GLN A 51 -19.54 10.16 6.48
CA GLN A 51 -20.37 11.12 5.78
C GLN A 51 -21.41 10.44 4.86
N ILE A 52 -21.00 9.44 4.07
CA ILE A 52 -21.90 8.64 3.22
C ILE A 52 -23.00 8.01 4.07
N ALA A 53 -22.64 7.32 5.16
CA ALA A 53 -23.61 6.70 6.06
C ALA A 53 -24.59 7.71 6.67
N SER A 54 -24.12 8.91 6.99
CA SER A 54 -24.96 10.02 7.46
C SER A 54 -25.96 10.48 6.39
N GLN A 55 -25.51 10.68 5.15
CA GLN A 55 -26.38 11.10 4.04
C GLN A 55 -27.42 10.04 3.69
N GLU A 56 -27.04 8.75 3.68
CA GLU A 56 -27.98 7.65 3.45
C GLU A 56 -29.07 7.60 4.54
N LYS A 57 -28.69 7.84 5.80
CA LYS A 57 -29.63 7.88 6.91
C LYS A 57 -30.58 9.10 6.80
N ALA A 58 -30.06 10.24 6.37
CA ALA A 58 -30.87 11.43 6.10
C ALA A 58 -31.85 11.20 4.94
N ALA A 59 -31.40 10.58 3.85
CA ALA A 59 -32.26 10.20 2.72
C ALA A 59 -33.40 9.28 3.14
N GLN A 60 -33.11 8.26 3.96
CA GLN A 60 -34.13 7.34 4.49
C GLN A 60 -35.14 8.05 5.38
N ALA A 61 -34.69 8.98 6.22
CA ALA A 61 -35.58 9.79 7.06
C ALA A 61 -36.52 10.66 6.22
N SER A 62 -35.99 11.40 5.23
CA SER A 62 -36.80 12.23 4.33
C SER A 62 -37.77 11.39 3.48
N GLU A 63 -37.36 10.19 3.06
CA GLU A 63 -38.27 9.27 2.37
C GLU A 63 -39.41 8.78 3.28
N ALA A 64 -39.12 8.48 4.55
CA ALA A 64 -40.14 8.10 5.52
C ALA A 64 -41.15 9.24 5.77
N GLU A 65 -40.67 10.48 5.90
CA GLU A 65 -41.52 11.68 5.98
C GLU A 65 -42.40 11.85 4.74
N ALA A 66 -41.84 11.65 3.54
CA ALA A 66 -42.57 11.73 2.29
C ALA A 66 -43.67 10.66 2.20
N GLN A 67 -43.37 9.43 2.65
CA GLN A 67 -44.35 8.34 2.72
C GLN A 67 -45.45 8.62 3.74
N GLU A 68 -45.12 9.22 4.89
CA GLU A 68 -46.11 9.61 5.89
C GLU A 68 -47.03 10.73 5.37
N ALA A 69 -46.46 11.77 4.74
CA ALA A 69 -47.23 12.84 4.10
C ALA A 69 -48.15 12.29 3.01
N ARG A 70 -47.69 11.33 2.20
CA ARG A 70 -48.54 10.61 1.22
C ARG A 70 -49.66 9.79 1.86
N ARG A 71 -49.42 9.15 3.01
CA ARG A 71 -50.47 8.43 3.75
C ARG A 71 -51.54 9.42 4.23
N LYS A 72 -51.13 10.49 4.91
CA LYS A 72 -52.03 11.58 5.36
C LYS A 72 -52.80 12.21 4.20
N LEU A 73 -52.16 12.43 3.06
CA LEU A 73 -52.80 12.94 1.84
C LEU A 73 -53.90 12.00 1.33
N ARG A 74 -53.64 10.68 1.29
CA ARG A 74 -54.64 9.69 0.87
C ARG A 74 -55.85 9.64 1.81
N ASP A 75 -55.62 9.73 3.11
CA ASP A 75 -56.70 9.74 4.08
C ASP A 75 -57.53 11.03 3.96
N ALA A 76 -56.89 12.19 3.83
CA ALA A 76 -57.56 13.46 3.58
C ALA A 76 -58.36 13.48 2.27
N LEU A 77 -57.88 12.81 1.21
CA LEU A 77 -58.60 12.68 -0.06
C LEU A 77 -59.87 11.84 0.07
N ARG A 78 -59.85 10.80 0.92
CA ARG A 78 -61.03 9.97 1.20
C ARG A 78 -62.09 10.74 1.98
N GLU A 79 -61.66 11.59 2.91
CA GLU A 79 -62.56 12.45 3.71
C GLU A 79 -63.14 13.61 2.88
N CYS A 80 -62.34 14.20 1.99
CA CYS A 80 -62.74 15.32 1.15
C CYS A 80 -63.36 14.82 -0.17
N VAL A 81 -64.56 14.25 -0.12
CA VAL A 81 -65.30 13.78 -1.31
C VAL A 81 -65.60 14.95 -2.27
N GLY A 82 -64.73 15.17 -3.25
CA GLY A 82 -64.92 16.11 -4.36
C GLY A 82 -64.69 17.60 -4.05
N ARG A 83 -64.26 17.98 -2.84
CA ARG A 83 -63.94 19.36 -2.49
C ARG A 83 -62.47 19.52 -2.10
N PRO A 84 -61.58 19.99 -3.00
CA PRO A 84 -60.19 20.21 -2.66
C PRO A 84 -60.07 21.29 -1.57
N THR A 85 -59.35 20.99 -0.49
CA THR A 85 -59.08 21.90 0.63
C THR A 85 -57.63 22.37 0.57
N LYS A 86 -57.33 23.53 1.18
CA LYS A 86 -55.95 24.05 1.29
C LYS A 86 -54.99 23.03 1.89
N LYS A 87 -55.46 22.27 2.89
CA LYS A 87 -54.72 21.18 3.56
C LYS A 87 -54.29 20.06 2.61
N LEU A 88 -55.08 19.73 1.58
CA LEU A 88 -54.69 18.75 0.55
C LEU A 88 -53.52 19.24 -0.30
N PHE A 89 -53.50 20.54 -0.63
CA PHE A 89 -52.39 21.14 -1.38
C PHE A 89 -51.11 21.20 -0.55
N GLU A 90 -51.23 21.57 0.74
CA GLU A 90 -50.12 21.58 1.69
C GLU A 90 -49.50 20.18 1.84
N LEU A 91 -50.31 19.14 2.16
CA LEU A 91 -49.81 17.77 2.28
C LEU A 91 -49.16 17.22 0.99
N LYS A 92 -49.65 17.66 -0.18
CA LYS A 92 -49.07 17.29 -1.47
C LYS A 92 -47.74 18.02 -1.71
N ALA A 93 -47.63 19.28 -1.29
CA ALA A 93 -46.38 20.04 -1.36
C ALA A 93 -45.33 19.43 -0.42
N ASP A 94 -45.71 19.14 0.83
CA ASP A 94 -44.83 18.50 1.82
C ASP A 94 -44.31 17.16 1.33
N ALA A 95 -45.18 16.30 0.78
CA ALA A 95 -44.77 15.02 0.22
C ALA A 95 -43.75 15.18 -0.91
N ARG A 96 -43.95 16.17 -1.80
CA ARG A 96 -43.01 16.43 -2.91
C ARG A 96 -41.68 16.98 -2.42
N ALA A 97 -41.71 17.93 -1.47
CA ALA A 97 -40.52 18.52 -0.88
C ALA A 97 -39.66 17.45 -0.19
N ALA A 98 -40.29 16.56 0.60
CA ALA A 98 -39.59 15.48 1.28
C ALA A 98 -38.99 14.44 0.31
N TYR A 99 -39.66 14.11 -0.80
CA TYR A 99 -39.06 13.27 -1.85
C TYR A 99 -37.88 13.95 -2.55
N SER A 100 -38.01 15.23 -2.89
CA SER A 100 -36.93 16.02 -3.49
C SER A 100 -35.70 16.05 -2.58
N LEU A 101 -35.91 16.29 -1.29
CA LEU A 101 -34.83 16.30 -0.31
C LEU A 101 -34.15 14.93 -0.17
N ALA A 102 -34.92 13.84 -0.21
CA ALA A 102 -34.35 12.49 -0.21
C ALA A 102 -33.51 12.21 -1.47
N GLU A 103 -33.90 12.73 -2.63
CA GLU A 103 -33.13 12.64 -3.87
C GLU A 103 -31.83 13.45 -3.79
N GLU A 104 -31.87 14.67 -3.25
CA GLU A 104 -30.67 15.50 -3.01
C GLU A 104 -29.67 14.80 -2.09
N TYR A 105 -30.12 14.19 -0.99
CA TYR A 105 -29.24 13.42 -0.10
C TYR A 105 -28.60 12.20 -0.79
N ARG A 106 -29.34 11.51 -1.67
CA ARG A 106 -28.78 10.39 -2.45
C ARG A 106 -27.75 10.87 -3.46
N SER A 107 -28.02 11.98 -4.16
CA SER A 107 -27.06 12.60 -5.09
C SER A 107 -25.77 12.99 -4.36
N LEU A 108 -25.91 13.69 -3.22
CA LEU A 108 -24.75 14.09 -2.42
C LEU A 108 -23.95 12.88 -1.90
N SER A 109 -24.63 11.81 -1.51
CA SER A 109 -23.97 10.56 -1.12
C SER A 109 -23.13 9.95 -2.25
N GLN A 110 -23.63 10.00 -3.49
CA GLN A 110 -22.90 9.53 -4.67
C GLN A 110 -21.65 10.38 -4.96
N ASP A 111 -21.76 11.70 -4.84
CA ASP A 111 -20.61 12.61 -5.00
C ASP A 111 -19.52 12.33 -3.96
N ILE A 112 -19.91 12.13 -2.69
CA ILE A 112 -18.98 11.78 -1.61
C ILE A 112 -18.37 10.39 -1.85
N ALA A 113 -19.13 9.44 -2.41
CA ALA A 113 -18.62 8.10 -2.73
C ALA A 113 -17.52 8.13 -3.80
N ILE A 114 -17.60 9.03 -4.77
CA ILE A 114 -16.53 9.22 -5.77
C ILE A 114 -15.27 9.76 -5.11
N GLU A 115 -15.39 10.76 -4.24
CA GLU A 115 -14.23 11.28 -3.52
C GLU A 115 -13.63 10.23 -2.57
N ARG A 116 -14.46 9.38 -1.94
CA ARG A 116 -13.99 8.23 -1.18
C ARG A 116 -13.15 7.29 -2.05
N ASP A 117 -13.63 6.94 -3.23
CA ASP A 117 -12.95 6.02 -4.15
C ASP A 117 -11.60 6.62 -4.62
N ARG A 118 -11.55 7.93 -4.87
CA ARG A 118 -10.28 8.65 -5.16
C ARG A 118 -9.29 8.57 -4.00
N VAL A 119 -9.77 8.79 -2.78
CA VAL A 119 -8.93 8.72 -1.58
C VAL A 119 -8.49 7.28 -1.30
N GLU A 120 -9.33 6.28 -1.56
CA GLU A 120 -8.97 4.86 -1.48
C GLU A 120 -7.82 4.52 -2.44
N ILE A 121 -7.88 4.99 -3.69
CA ILE A 121 -6.78 4.83 -4.65
C ILE A 121 -5.49 5.49 -4.13
N ALA A 122 -5.56 6.73 -3.67
CA ALA A 122 -4.40 7.45 -3.14
C ALA A 122 -3.80 6.74 -1.90
N MET A 123 -4.65 6.20 -1.03
CA MET A 123 -4.23 5.38 0.11
C MET A 123 -3.46 4.15 -0.37
N HIS A 124 -3.95 3.44 -1.39
CA HIS A 124 -3.28 2.26 -1.93
C HIS A 124 -1.97 2.58 -2.66
N GLU A 125 -1.90 3.69 -3.38
CA GLU A 125 -0.67 4.16 -4.03
C GLU A 125 0.41 4.49 -2.98
N ALA A 126 0.05 5.23 -1.92
CA ALA A 126 0.97 5.49 -0.80
C ALA A 126 1.44 4.20 -0.11
N ALA A 127 0.55 3.23 0.10
CA ALA A 127 0.92 1.93 0.67
C ALA A 127 1.89 1.15 -0.21
N ARG A 128 1.70 1.21 -1.53
CA ARG A 128 2.58 0.59 -2.52
C ARG A 128 3.97 1.24 -2.50
N ASP A 129 4.05 2.55 -2.50
CA ASP A 129 5.32 3.29 -2.48
C ASP A 129 6.14 2.95 -1.24
N VAL A 130 5.48 2.84 -0.08
CA VAL A 130 6.15 2.38 1.15
C VAL A 130 6.68 0.94 1.01
N ARG A 131 5.92 0.04 0.36
CA ARG A 131 6.36 -1.35 0.14
C ARG A 131 7.59 -1.41 -0.74
N GLU A 132 7.54 -0.73 -1.88
CA GLU A 132 8.60 -0.72 -2.88
C GLU A 132 9.84 -0.02 -2.32
N GLY A 133 9.67 1.10 -1.62
CA GLY A 133 10.73 1.80 -0.91
C GLY A 133 11.43 0.90 0.12
N ARG A 134 10.69 0.17 0.95
CA ARG A 134 11.26 -0.79 1.92
C ARG A 134 12.03 -1.91 1.23
N LEU A 135 11.46 -2.50 0.18
CA LEU A 135 12.12 -3.57 -0.57
C LEU A 135 13.46 -3.08 -1.14
N PHE A 136 13.47 -1.88 -1.72
CA PHE A 136 14.66 -1.30 -2.33
C PHE A 136 15.72 -0.95 -1.29
N ALA A 137 15.33 -0.29 -0.18
CA ALA A 137 16.23 0.04 0.92
C ALA A 137 16.84 -1.21 1.57
N THR A 138 16.03 -2.23 1.84
CA THR A 138 16.52 -3.51 2.38
C THR A 138 17.47 -4.19 1.41
N ARG A 139 17.20 -4.17 0.11
CA ARG A 139 18.08 -4.75 -0.90
C ARG A 139 19.44 -4.04 -0.94
N ILE A 140 19.45 -2.71 -0.99
CA ILE A 140 20.69 -1.92 -0.97
C ILE A 140 21.51 -2.24 0.29
N LEU A 141 20.86 -2.25 1.45
CA LEU A 141 21.52 -2.54 2.71
C LEU A 141 22.08 -3.97 2.73
N ALA A 142 21.32 -4.95 2.23
CA ALA A 142 21.75 -6.34 2.15
C ALA A 142 22.96 -6.50 1.21
N ASP A 143 22.90 -5.92 0.01
CA ASP A 143 24.00 -5.96 -0.96
C ASP A 143 25.27 -5.35 -0.35
N HIS A 144 25.17 -4.21 0.33
CA HIS A 144 26.30 -3.60 1.02
C HIS A 144 26.85 -4.44 2.19
N LEU A 145 25.97 -4.97 3.05
CA LEU A 145 26.39 -5.83 4.17
C LEU A 145 27.10 -7.09 3.67
N LEU A 146 26.68 -7.64 2.54
CA LEU A 146 27.36 -8.75 1.87
C LEU A 146 28.75 -8.32 1.38
N GLU A 147 28.88 -7.18 0.69
CA GLU A 147 30.19 -6.66 0.25
C GLU A 147 31.16 -6.45 1.42
N VAL A 148 30.69 -5.80 2.50
CA VAL A 148 31.47 -5.63 3.73
C VAL A 148 31.83 -6.98 4.35
N GLY A 149 30.89 -7.92 4.42
CA GLY A 149 31.11 -9.27 4.91
C GLY A 149 32.17 -10.02 4.11
N PHE A 150 32.13 -9.93 2.78
CA PHE A 150 33.12 -10.54 1.90
C PHE A 150 34.52 -9.95 2.09
N SER A 151 34.62 -8.63 2.28
CA SER A 151 35.90 -7.95 2.54
C SER A 151 36.54 -8.33 3.89
N LYS A 152 35.73 -8.85 4.82
CA LYS A 152 36.14 -9.23 6.19
C LYS A 152 36.08 -10.73 6.43
N LEU A 153 36.09 -11.54 5.37
CA LEU A 153 36.08 -13.00 5.51
C LEU A 153 37.26 -13.46 6.39
N PRO A 154 37.02 -14.31 7.41
CA PRO A 154 38.09 -14.87 8.23
C PRO A 154 39.12 -15.59 7.37
N ILE A 155 40.41 -15.39 7.67
CA ILE A 155 41.49 -15.98 6.89
C ILE A 155 41.45 -17.52 6.93
N GLU A 156 40.95 -18.09 8.04
CA GLU A 156 40.76 -19.51 8.24
C GLU A 156 39.71 -20.07 7.26
N LEU A 157 38.64 -19.31 7.00
CA LEU A 157 37.60 -19.69 6.04
C LEU A 157 38.15 -19.66 4.62
N LEU A 158 38.88 -18.60 4.25
CA LEU A 158 39.54 -18.50 2.93
C LEU A 158 40.56 -19.64 2.73
N ALA A 159 41.38 -19.92 3.75
CA ALA A 159 42.35 -21.01 3.72
C ALA A 159 41.65 -22.38 3.58
N GLY A 160 40.56 -22.61 4.32
CA GLY A 160 39.77 -23.83 4.23
C GLY A 160 39.16 -24.05 2.84
N LEU A 161 38.56 -23.02 2.24
CA LEU A 161 38.01 -23.07 0.88
C LEU A 161 39.10 -23.36 -0.15
N LYS A 162 40.27 -22.72 0.00
CA LYS A 162 41.42 -22.94 -0.88
C LYS A 162 41.97 -24.37 -0.77
N LEU A 163 42.14 -24.88 0.44
CA LEU A 163 42.58 -26.27 0.67
C LEU A 163 41.59 -27.28 0.08
N GLN A 164 40.27 -27.06 0.23
CA GLN A 164 39.27 -27.92 -0.38
C GLN A 164 39.36 -27.89 -1.91
N HIS A 165 39.53 -26.71 -2.52
CA HIS A 165 39.73 -26.59 -3.96
C HIS A 165 40.97 -27.36 -4.43
N ASP A 166 42.08 -27.26 -3.69
CA ASP A 166 43.33 -27.90 -4.07
C ASP A 166 43.24 -29.44 -3.91
N ILE A 167 42.52 -29.94 -2.90
CA ILE A 167 42.19 -31.37 -2.75
C ILE A 167 41.34 -31.86 -3.93
N GLN A 168 40.30 -31.11 -4.33
CA GLN A 168 39.46 -31.46 -5.48
C GLN A 168 40.21 -31.40 -6.82
N SER A 169 41.31 -30.64 -6.87
CA SER A 169 42.20 -30.56 -8.02
C SER A 169 43.18 -31.74 -8.11
N SER A 170 43.30 -32.54 -7.04
CA SER A 170 44.11 -33.75 -7.02
C SER A 170 43.38 -34.94 -7.69
N PRO A 171 44.09 -35.82 -8.42
CA PRO A 171 43.50 -37.02 -9.03
C PRO A 171 42.82 -37.97 -8.04
N ILE A 172 43.24 -37.94 -6.76
CA ILE A 172 42.77 -38.85 -5.72
C ILE A 172 41.57 -38.24 -4.95
N GLY A 173 41.47 -36.91 -4.91
CA GLY A 173 40.46 -36.20 -4.12
C GLY A 173 39.25 -35.72 -4.91
N LYS A 174 39.24 -35.91 -6.24
CA LYS A 174 38.23 -35.34 -7.13
C LYS A 174 36.87 -36.04 -7.00
N VAL A 175 35.84 -35.25 -6.71
CA VAL A 175 34.45 -35.67 -6.75
C VAL A 175 33.88 -35.38 -8.14
N HIS A 176 33.48 -36.43 -8.87
CA HIS A 176 33.04 -36.32 -10.27
C HIS A 176 31.60 -35.84 -10.47
N THR A 177 30.86 -35.58 -9.39
CA THR A 177 29.44 -35.20 -9.46
C THR A 177 29.21 -33.72 -9.78
N PHE A 178 30.25 -32.89 -9.78
CA PHE A 178 30.16 -31.44 -10.02
C PHE A 178 30.84 -31.06 -11.34
N ALA A 179 30.31 -30.02 -12.00
CA ALA A 179 30.82 -29.52 -13.27
C ALA A 179 32.24 -28.92 -13.13
N SER A 180 32.57 -28.39 -11.96
CA SER A 180 33.92 -27.93 -11.63
C SER A 180 34.26 -28.13 -10.15
N ASN A 181 35.56 -28.07 -9.84
CA ASN A 181 36.06 -28.11 -8.46
C ASN A 181 35.55 -26.92 -7.64
N LYS A 182 35.36 -25.76 -8.29
CA LYS A 182 34.79 -24.57 -7.65
C LYS A 182 33.34 -24.78 -7.26
N ASP A 183 32.55 -25.45 -8.11
CA ASP A 183 31.13 -25.72 -7.82
C ASP A 183 30.98 -26.64 -6.61
N TYR A 184 31.84 -27.65 -6.46
CA TYR A 184 31.86 -28.50 -5.26
C TYR A 184 32.14 -27.69 -3.99
N VAL A 185 33.19 -26.87 -4.02
CA VAL A 185 33.61 -26.07 -2.86
C VAL A 185 32.54 -25.06 -2.47
N LEU A 186 31.94 -24.37 -3.46
CA LEU A 186 30.85 -23.43 -3.22
C LEU A 186 29.60 -24.13 -2.72
N ALA A 187 29.19 -25.26 -3.30
CA ALA A 187 28.03 -26.01 -2.83
C ALA A 187 28.19 -26.50 -1.38
N ASN A 188 29.38 -26.98 -1.00
CA ASN A 188 29.68 -27.38 0.38
C ASN A 188 29.66 -26.17 1.34
N ALA A 189 30.22 -25.03 0.92
CA ALA A 189 30.17 -23.79 1.69
C ALA A 189 28.73 -23.29 1.88
N THR A 190 27.92 -23.25 0.80
CA THR A 190 26.51 -22.87 0.83
C THR A 190 25.70 -23.78 1.74
N HIS A 191 25.92 -25.10 1.69
CA HIS A 191 25.22 -26.03 2.57
C HIS A 191 25.52 -25.76 4.05
N ARG A 192 26.78 -25.53 4.41
CA ARG A 192 27.18 -25.20 5.79
C ARG A 192 26.65 -23.85 6.25
N LEU A 193 26.66 -22.85 5.37
CA LEU A 193 26.09 -21.53 5.64
C LEU A 193 24.58 -21.59 5.82
N SER A 194 23.86 -22.38 5.02
CA SER A 194 22.41 -22.60 5.17
C SER A 194 22.09 -23.19 6.53
N ALA A 195 22.78 -24.27 6.92
CA ALA A 195 22.58 -24.90 8.23
C ALA A 195 22.86 -23.95 9.40
N TRP A 196 23.86 -23.07 9.27
CA TRP A 196 24.14 -22.03 10.25
C TRP A 196 23.05 -20.95 10.27
N PHE A 197 22.56 -20.53 9.11
CA PHE A 197 21.51 -19.52 8.98
C PHE A 197 20.21 -19.99 9.63
N ASP A 198 19.80 -21.23 9.35
CA ASP A 198 18.61 -21.86 9.96
C ASP A 198 18.72 -21.95 11.49
N ALA A 199 19.94 -22.09 12.02
CA ALA A 199 20.22 -22.12 13.45
C ALA A 199 20.28 -20.73 14.12
N SER A 200 20.39 -19.64 13.34
CA SER A 200 20.69 -18.28 13.83
C SER A 200 19.48 -17.34 13.86
N ASN A 201 18.26 -17.88 13.81
CA ASN A 201 17.02 -17.21 13.40
C ASN A 201 16.62 -15.91 14.15
N ASP A 202 17.16 -15.62 15.34
CA ASP A 202 16.72 -14.48 16.16
C ASP A 202 17.70 -13.29 16.25
N ASN A 203 18.90 -13.38 15.66
CA ASN A 203 19.97 -12.43 16.00
C ASN A 203 20.14 -11.23 15.08
N PHE A 204 19.39 -11.04 14.00
CA PHE A 204 19.73 -10.00 12.99
C PHE A 204 18.79 -8.78 12.98
N SER A 205 17.73 -8.79 13.77
CA SER A 205 16.75 -7.69 13.85
C SER A 205 17.36 -6.36 14.29
N HIS A 206 18.43 -6.38 15.08
CA HIS A 206 19.16 -5.20 15.52
C HIS A 206 20.02 -4.53 14.43
N LEU A 207 20.29 -5.22 13.33
CA LEU A 207 21.07 -4.69 12.20
C LEU A 207 20.20 -3.91 11.20
N LEU A 208 18.88 -4.00 11.33
CA LEU A 208 17.94 -3.30 10.47
C LEU A 208 17.52 -1.97 11.10
N PRO A 209 17.51 -0.86 10.34
CA PRO A 209 16.85 0.37 10.76
C PRO A 209 15.41 0.11 11.20
N ALA A 210 14.98 0.78 12.26
CA ALA A 210 13.63 0.62 12.82
C ALA A 210 12.54 0.87 11.76
N GLU A 211 12.80 1.81 10.85
CA GLU A 211 11.94 2.19 9.74
C GLU A 211 11.67 1.00 8.80
N LEU A 212 12.64 0.09 8.64
CA LEU A 212 12.52 -1.13 7.83
C LEU A 212 11.88 -2.27 8.59
N THR A 213 11.70 -2.19 9.91
CA THR A 213 11.10 -3.26 10.73
C THR A 213 9.65 -2.97 11.13
N VAL A 214 9.20 -1.71 11.21
CA VAL A 214 7.80 -1.40 11.55
C VAL A 214 6.82 -1.94 10.50
N PRO A 215 5.98 -2.93 10.82
CA PRO A 215 4.93 -3.38 9.90
C PRO A 215 3.94 -2.23 9.67
N LEU A 216 3.50 -2.02 8.41
CA LEU A 216 2.28 -1.24 8.22
C LEU A 216 1.12 -2.09 8.74
N ASP A 217 0.17 -1.47 9.41
CA ASP A 217 -0.99 -2.09 10.03
C ASP A 217 -1.55 -3.19 9.12
N ALA A 218 -1.55 -4.43 9.61
CA ALA A 218 -1.86 -5.63 8.82
C ALA A 218 -3.25 -5.60 8.15
N SER A 219 -4.14 -4.69 8.57
CA SER A 219 -5.46 -4.45 8.00
C SER A 219 -5.46 -3.66 6.68
N GLY A 220 -4.37 -2.96 6.34
CA GLY A 220 -4.27 -2.18 5.09
C GLY A 220 -3.67 -2.92 3.90
N TYR A 221 -3.11 -4.11 4.13
CA TYR A 221 -2.33 -4.88 3.15
C TYR A 221 -3.07 -6.06 2.52
N GLY A 222 -4.36 -6.22 2.80
CA GLY A 222 -5.18 -7.33 2.30
C GLY A 222 -5.26 -7.37 0.77
N ALA A 223 -4.30 -8.05 0.14
CA ALA A 223 -4.37 -8.61 -1.21
C ALA A 223 -4.87 -7.70 -2.35
N LEU A 224 -4.42 -6.45 -2.45
CA LEU A 224 -4.62 -5.69 -3.69
C LEU A 224 -3.42 -5.89 -4.62
N THR A 225 -3.55 -6.94 -5.42
CA THR A 225 -2.76 -7.12 -6.64
C THR A 225 -2.94 -5.90 -7.56
N HIS A 226 -2.04 -5.67 -8.51
CA HIS A 226 -2.20 -4.65 -9.57
C HIS A 226 -3.61 -4.68 -10.19
N LEU A 227 -4.23 -5.86 -10.26
CA LEU A 227 -5.59 -6.08 -10.73
C LEU A 227 -6.67 -5.43 -9.84
N GLY A 228 -6.48 -5.37 -8.53
CA GLY A 228 -7.41 -4.73 -7.60
C GLY A 228 -7.41 -3.21 -7.71
N LEU A 229 -6.22 -2.60 -7.80
CA LEU A 229 -6.06 -1.17 -8.06
C LEU A 229 -6.64 -0.78 -9.43
N GLN A 230 -6.41 -1.59 -10.47
CA GLN A 230 -7.00 -1.33 -11.78
C GLN A 230 -8.53 -1.39 -11.73
N LYS A 231 -9.11 -2.39 -11.06
CA LYS A 231 -10.57 -2.49 -10.87
C LYS A 231 -11.17 -1.29 -10.13
N LEU A 232 -10.46 -0.74 -9.15
CA LEU A 232 -10.90 0.48 -8.45
C LEU A 232 -10.85 1.69 -9.40
N LYS A 233 -9.80 1.83 -10.21
CA LYS A 233 -9.69 2.88 -11.23
C LYS A 233 -10.79 2.78 -12.28
N ASP A 234 -11.03 1.58 -12.79
CA ASP A 234 -12.09 1.32 -13.77
C ASP A 234 -13.49 1.65 -13.20
N ARG A 235 -13.72 1.35 -11.90
CA ARG A 235 -14.96 1.72 -11.21
C ARG A 235 -15.11 3.23 -11.04
N LEU A 236 -14.03 3.93 -10.67
CA LEU A 236 -14.04 5.39 -10.56
C LEU A 236 -14.36 6.04 -11.91
N GLU A 237 -13.71 5.60 -12.98
CA GLU A 237 -13.98 6.11 -14.33
C GLU A 237 -15.43 5.85 -14.78
N ALA A 238 -16.00 4.69 -14.41
CA ALA A 238 -17.40 4.40 -14.69
C ALA A 238 -18.34 5.35 -13.94
N ASN A 239 -18.12 5.56 -12.64
CA ASN A 239 -18.92 6.46 -11.81
C ASN A 239 -18.84 7.92 -12.31
N GLU A 240 -17.64 8.39 -12.69
CA GLU A 240 -17.45 9.74 -13.25
C GLU A 240 -18.18 9.91 -14.59
N ARG A 241 -18.19 8.89 -15.46
CA ARG A 241 -18.95 8.91 -16.72
C ARG A 241 -20.46 8.93 -16.48
N GLU A 242 -20.95 8.18 -15.50
CA GLU A 242 -22.37 8.20 -15.15
C GLU A 242 -22.81 9.59 -14.67
N LEU A 243 -22.02 10.25 -13.82
CA LEU A 243 -22.30 11.62 -13.38
C LEU A 243 -22.31 12.64 -14.52
N MET A 244 -21.31 12.58 -15.41
CA MET A 244 -21.26 13.44 -16.60
C MET A 244 -22.44 13.22 -17.55
N ASN A 245 -22.97 12.00 -17.62
CA ASN A 245 -24.13 11.68 -18.45
C ASN A 245 -25.48 12.07 -17.81
N HIS A 246 -25.52 12.29 -16.49
CA HIS A 246 -26.68 12.81 -15.78
C HIS A 246 -26.74 14.34 -15.71
N GLU A 247 -25.73 15.04 -16.24
CA GLU A 247 -25.66 16.50 -16.32
C GLU A 247 -26.40 17.21 -17.50
N PRO A 248 -27.26 16.60 -18.35
CA PRO A 248 -28.06 17.35 -19.31
C PRO A 248 -29.55 17.43 -18.89
N ALA A 249 -29.89 18.30 -17.94
CA ALA A 249 -31.29 18.73 -17.75
C ALA A 249 -31.49 20.10 -17.08
N LEU A 250 -30.53 20.60 -16.31
CA LEU A 250 -30.70 21.84 -15.53
C LEU A 250 -30.22 23.12 -16.24
N ALA A 251 -29.65 23.03 -17.45
CA ALA A 251 -29.15 24.18 -18.21
C ALA A 251 -30.11 24.71 -19.29
N GLN A 252 -31.35 24.19 -19.40
CA GLN A 252 -32.34 24.64 -20.40
C GLN A 252 -33.76 24.91 -19.87
N GLY A 253 -33.93 25.14 -18.56
CA GLY A 253 -35.23 25.47 -17.94
C GLY A 253 -35.22 26.83 -17.28
#